data_AF-A0AB37GR99-F1
#
_entry.id   AF-A0AB37GR99-F1
#
_cell.length_a   1.000
_cell.length_b   1.000
_cell.length_c   1.000
_cell.angle_alpha   90.00
_cell.angle_beta   90.00
_cell.angle_gamma   90.00
#
_symmetry.space_group_name_H-M   'P 1'
#
loop_
_entity.id
_entity.type
_entity.pdbx_description
1 polymer ?
#
loop_
_entity_poly.entity_id
_entity_poly.type
_entity_poly.pdbx_seq_one_letter_code
_entity_poly.pdbx_strand_id
1 'polypeptide(L)'
;MDNKSKKILGTFISMIGTIQAAVGGTPQFPLDEEQRYQFEIIGNTLQAVGSSLSAEGQGSNFMGAVGEQIQAIGNSTVLVGLLIYKRKNSDIEERVVISGNWLQALGSFVGLDYTGNENISVLESNLGGILQGIGNSLQAIGGIETLRPNLIPFKGVGTLGSWIQATGSVISFLVEISDE
;
A
#
# COMPACT_ATOMS: atom_id res chain seq x y z
N MET A 1 -22.29 -4.13 -10.79
CA MET A 1 -22.06 -4.13 -9.33
C MET A 1 -22.44 -2.75 -8.81
N ASP A 2 -23.11 -2.70 -7.66
CA ASP A 2 -23.30 -1.45 -6.92
C ASP A 2 -21.99 -0.94 -6.30
N ASN A 3 -22.00 0.28 -5.78
CA ASN A 3 -20.82 0.93 -5.21
C ASN A 3 -20.27 0.17 -3.98
N LYS A 4 -21.14 -0.35 -3.10
CA LYS A 4 -20.74 -1.09 -1.91
C LYS A 4 -19.96 -2.36 -2.28
N SER A 5 -20.52 -3.14 -3.21
CA SER A 5 -19.90 -4.35 -3.74
C SER A 5 -18.53 -4.07 -4.38
N LYS A 6 -18.38 -2.94 -5.09
CA LYS A 6 -17.08 -2.52 -5.64
C LYS A 6 -16.09 -2.17 -4.54
N LYS A 7 -16.52 -1.44 -3.50
CA LYS A 7 -15.67 -1.05 -2.37
C LYS A 7 -15.14 -2.28 -1.64
N ILE A 8 -16.03 -3.20 -1.23
CA ILE A 8 -15.67 -4.48 -0.59
C ILE A 8 -14.66 -5.26 -1.46
N LEU A 9 -14.97 -5.47 -2.75
CA LEU A 9 -14.09 -6.23 -3.63
C LEU A 9 -12.73 -5.54 -3.82
N GLY A 10 -12.72 -4.22 -3.97
CA GLY A 10 -11.51 -3.42 -4.11
C GLY A 10 -10.61 -3.52 -2.88
N THR A 11 -11.18 -3.30 -1.70
CA THR A 11 -10.44 -3.40 -0.43
C THR A 11 -9.94 -4.82 -0.18
N PHE A 12 -10.73 -5.86 -0.52
CA PHE A 12 -10.29 -7.25 -0.44
C PHE A 12 -9.07 -7.53 -1.33
N ILE A 13 -9.12 -7.13 -2.60
CA ILE A 13 -8.02 -7.32 -3.55
C ILE A 13 -6.76 -6.59 -3.06
N SER A 14 -6.92 -5.35 -2.57
CA SER A 14 -5.81 -4.57 -2.02
C SER A 14 -5.18 -5.22 -0.78
N MET A 15 -6.00 -5.74 0.14
CA MET A 15 -5.53 -6.50 1.30
C MET A 15 -4.69 -7.72 0.89
N ILE A 16 -5.15 -8.52 -0.07
CA ILE A 16 -4.34 -9.65 -0.56
C ILE A 16 -3.04 -9.16 -1.20
N GLY A 17 -3.10 -8.08 -1.96
CA GLY A 17 -1.92 -7.47 -2.59
C GLY A 17 -0.87 -6.99 -1.59
N THR A 18 -1.27 -6.33 -0.50
CA THR A 18 -0.35 -5.88 0.55
C THR A 18 0.31 -7.03 1.29
N ILE A 19 -0.44 -8.08 1.63
CA ILE A 19 0.11 -9.29 2.24
C ILE A 19 1.12 -9.95 1.28
N GLN A 20 0.80 -10.07 0.00
CA GLN A 20 1.68 -10.69 -0.98
C GLN A 20 2.97 -9.88 -1.17
N ALA A 21 2.89 -8.55 -1.24
CA ALA A 21 4.06 -7.68 -1.30
C ALA A 21 4.92 -7.79 -0.03
N ALA A 22 4.30 -7.83 1.16
CA ALA A 22 5.01 -8.01 2.43
C ALA A 22 5.75 -9.35 2.50
N VAL A 23 5.13 -10.43 2.01
CA VAL A 23 5.78 -11.76 1.88
C VAL A 23 7.00 -11.69 0.96
N GLY A 24 6.89 -11.06 -0.22
CA GLY A 24 8.02 -10.89 -1.15
C GLY A 24 9.19 -10.11 -0.53
N GLY A 25 8.87 -9.00 0.14
CA GLY A 25 9.84 -8.10 0.78
C GLY A 25 10.40 -8.58 2.14
N THR A 26 10.12 -9.82 2.57
CA THR A 26 10.59 -10.39 3.85
C THR A 26 11.76 -11.36 3.64
N PRO A 27 13.02 -10.97 3.91
CA PRO A 27 14.20 -11.79 3.62
C PRO A 27 14.24 -13.16 4.32
N GLN A 28 13.61 -13.27 5.50
CA GLN A 28 13.64 -14.49 6.33
C GLN A 28 12.79 -15.63 5.75
N PHE A 29 11.90 -15.34 4.80
CA PHE A 29 11.11 -16.37 4.14
C PHE A 29 11.95 -17.13 3.09
N PRO A 30 11.74 -18.43 2.89
CA PRO A 30 12.54 -19.26 2.00
C PRO A 30 12.12 -19.07 0.53
N LEU A 31 12.24 -17.84 0.03
CA LEU A 31 11.96 -17.47 -1.36
C LEU A 31 13.26 -17.10 -2.08
N ASP A 32 13.41 -17.58 -3.32
CA ASP A 32 14.49 -17.15 -4.21
C ASP A 32 14.23 -15.74 -4.77
N GLU A 33 15.22 -15.17 -5.46
CA GLU A 33 15.13 -13.80 -5.99
C GLU A 33 13.99 -13.62 -7.00
N GLU A 34 13.72 -14.62 -7.84
CA GLU A 34 12.64 -14.55 -8.83
C GLU A 34 11.27 -14.62 -8.17
N GLN A 35 11.11 -15.51 -7.18
CA GLN A 35 9.90 -15.62 -6.38
C GLN A 35 9.61 -14.31 -5.65
N ARG A 36 10.58 -13.72 -4.96
CA ARG A 36 10.40 -12.42 -4.27
C ARG A 36 9.92 -11.34 -5.22
N TYR A 37 10.60 -11.22 -6.35
CA TYR A 37 10.25 -10.28 -7.41
C TYR A 37 8.81 -10.49 -7.91
N GLN A 38 8.40 -11.74 -8.15
CA GLN A 38 7.04 -12.07 -8.57
C GLN A 38 6.00 -11.71 -7.49
N PHE A 39 6.29 -12.01 -6.22
CA PHE A 39 5.40 -11.65 -5.11
C PHE A 39 5.22 -10.13 -4.99
N GLU A 40 6.29 -9.35 -5.13
CA GLU A 40 6.23 -7.89 -5.11
C GLU A 40 5.45 -7.32 -6.32
N ILE A 41 5.70 -7.81 -7.53
CA ILE A 41 4.99 -7.38 -8.74
C ILE A 41 3.50 -7.71 -8.65
N ILE A 42 3.15 -8.95 -8.28
CA ILE A 42 1.74 -9.35 -8.18
C ILE A 42 1.07 -8.58 -7.04
N GLY A 43 1.74 -8.44 -5.90
CA GLY A 43 1.22 -7.71 -4.75
C GLY A 43 0.90 -6.25 -5.06
N ASN A 44 1.82 -5.51 -5.68
CA ASN A 44 1.58 -4.10 -6.07
C ASN A 44 0.54 -3.99 -7.20
N THR A 45 0.45 -4.99 -8.10
CA THR A 45 -0.60 -5.03 -9.13
C THR A 45 -2.00 -5.17 -8.52
N LEU A 46 -2.15 -6.11 -7.57
CA LEU A 46 -3.40 -6.30 -6.85
C LEU A 46 -3.77 -5.04 -6.06
N GLN A 47 -2.83 -4.40 -5.38
CA GLN A 47 -3.08 -3.13 -4.69
C GLN A 47 -3.54 -2.02 -5.64
N ALA A 48 -2.87 -1.83 -6.79
CA ALA A 48 -3.26 -0.83 -7.78
C ALA A 48 -4.71 -1.03 -8.28
N VAL A 49 -5.04 -2.28 -8.63
CA VAL A 49 -6.39 -2.65 -9.09
C VAL A 49 -7.42 -2.52 -7.97
N GLY A 50 -7.08 -3.00 -6.78
CA GLY A 50 -7.94 -2.97 -5.61
C GLY A 50 -8.30 -1.55 -5.19
N SER A 51 -7.31 -0.67 -5.08
CA SER A 51 -7.53 0.76 -4.78
C SER A 51 -8.31 1.46 -5.90
N SER A 52 -8.04 1.16 -7.17
CA SER A 52 -8.82 1.74 -8.28
C SER A 52 -10.30 1.33 -8.22
N LEU A 53 -10.58 0.05 -7.92
CA LEU A 53 -11.95 -0.44 -7.79
C LEU A 53 -12.64 0.10 -6.53
N SER A 54 -11.91 0.17 -5.42
CA SER A 54 -12.36 0.78 -4.16
C SER A 54 -12.76 2.23 -4.39
N ALA A 55 -11.94 3.01 -5.11
CA ALA A 55 -12.23 4.41 -5.44
C ALA A 55 -13.56 4.58 -6.17
N GLU A 56 -13.90 3.72 -7.14
CA GLU A 56 -15.21 3.73 -7.80
C GLU A 56 -16.36 3.38 -6.84
N GLY A 57 -16.08 2.59 -5.81
CA GLY A 57 -17.04 2.18 -4.79
C GLY A 57 -17.30 3.20 -3.68
N GLN A 58 -16.51 4.28 -3.57
CA GLN A 58 -16.61 5.28 -2.50
C GLN A 58 -17.91 6.11 -2.54
N GLY A 59 -18.64 6.11 -3.65
CA GLY A 59 -19.92 6.83 -3.76
C GLY A 59 -19.75 8.34 -3.55
N SER A 60 -20.36 8.89 -2.49
CA SER A 60 -20.29 10.31 -2.15
C SER A 60 -19.06 10.70 -1.31
N ASN A 61 -18.26 9.74 -0.84
CA ASN A 61 -17.04 10.03 -0.09
C ASN A 61 -15.92 10.49 -1.05
N PHE A 62 -15.91 11.79 -1.38
CA PHE A 62 -14.95 12.36 -2.31
C PHE A 62 -13.48 12.22 -1.83
N MET A 63 -13.20 12.49 -0.55
CA MET A 63 -11.84 12.41 -0.02
C MET A 63 -11.34 10.96 0.00
N GLY A 64 -12.20 10.00 0.38
CA GLY A 64 -11.89 8.58 0.26
C GLY A 64 -11.59 8.15 -1.18
N ALA A 65 -12.38 8.63 -2.15
CA ALA A 65 -12.15 8.34 -3.58
C ALA A 65 -10.81 8.87 -4.08
N VAL A 66 -10.48 10.12 -3.73
CA VAL A 66 -9.19 10.74 -4.09
C VAL A 66 -8.03 10.01 -3.42
N GLY A 67 -8.15 9.68 -2.14
CA GLY A 67 -7.12 8.92 -1.41
C GLY A 67 -6.81 7.58 -2.09
N GLU A 68 -7.85 6.81 -2.43
CA GLU A 68 -7.71 5.53 -3.13
C GLU A 68 -7.11 5.68 -4.54
N GLN A 69 -7.49 6.72 -5.30
CA GLN A 69 -6.87 6.99 -6.59
C GLN A 69 -5.38 7.31 -6.47
N ILE A 70 -4.99 8.11 -5.48
CA ILE A 70 -3.58 8.40 -5.19
C ILE A 70 -2.83 7.11 -4.80
N GLN A 71 -3.44 6.23 -4.00
CA GLN A 71 -2.86 4.92 -3.68
C GLN A 71 -2.68 4.04 -4.92
N ALA A 72 -3.65 4.01 -5.83
CA ALA A 72 -3.54 3.27 -7.08
C ALA A 72 -2.39 3.79 -7.97
N ILE A 73 -2.23 5.12 -8.05
CA ILE A 73 -1.11 5.76 -8.76
C ILE A 73 0.23 5.42 -8.08
N GLY A 74 0.28 5.45 -6.75
CA GLY A 74 1.46 5.09 -5.99
C GLY A 74 1.90 3.66 -6.23
N ASN A 75 0.98 2.69 -6.15
CA ASN A 75 1.24 1.29 -6.49
C ASN A 75 1.70 1.09 -7.94
N SER A 76 1.06 1.78 -8.87
CA SER A 76 1.47 1.76 -10.28
C SER A 76 2.88 2.32 -10.47
N THR A 77 3.26 3.32 -9.69
CA THR A 77 4.61 3.91 -9.71
C THR A 77 5.63 2.93 -9.14
N VAL A 78 5.32 2.22 -8.05
CA VAL A 78 6.17 1.12 -7.52
C VAL A 78 6.38 0.05 -8.60
N LEU A 79 5.31 -0.38 -9.29
CA LEU A 79 5.42 -1.34 -10.40
C LEU A 79 6.34 -0.87 -11.51
N VAL A 80 6.26 0.41 -11.90
CA VAL A 80 7.20 0.96 -12.89
C VAL A 80 8.64 0.82 -12.41
N GLY A 81 8.92 1.12 -11.14
CA GLY A 81 10.22 0.90 -10.52
C GLY A 81 10.69 -0.56 -10.65
N LEU A 82 9.87 -1.49 -10.18
CA LEU A 82 10.17 -2.93 -10.24
C LEU A 82 10.31 -3.46 -11.69
N LEU A 83 9.62 -2.89 -12.67
CA LEU A 83 9.74 -3.31 -14.07
C LEU A 83 10.99 -2.74 -14.75
N ILE A 84 11.44 -1.54 -14.36
CA ILE A 84 12.70 -0.98 -14.86
C ILE A 84 13.95 -1.60 -14.19
N TYR A 85 13.82 -2.28 -13.05
CA TYR A 85 14.86 -3.10 -12.40
C TYR A 85 15.64 -3.96 -13.39
N LYS A 86 14.91 -4.62 -14.31
CA LYS A 86 15.49 -5.52 -15.33
C LYS A 86 16.43 -4.81 -16.32
N ARG A 87 16.57 -3.48 -16.25
CA ARG A 87 17.41 -2.65 -17.13
C ARG A 87 18.74 -2.17 -16.51
N LYS A 88 19.12 -2.65 -15.31
CA LYS A 88 20.42 -2.41 -14.63
C LYS A 88 20.72 -0.96 -14.19
N ASN A 89 19.71 -0.18 -13.78
CA ASN A 89 19.89 1.16 -13.19
C ASN A 89 19.26 1.21 -11.78
N SER A 90 19.96 0.63 -10.80
CA SER A 90 19.45 0.41 -9.44
C SER A 90 19.01 1.69 -8.73
N ASP A 91 19.74 2.79 -8.94
CA ASP A 91 19.44 4.05 -8.25
C ASP A 91 18.15 4.72 -8.74
N ILE A 92 17.86 4.62 -10.05
CA ILE A 92 16.65 5.23 -10.64
C ILE A 92 15.42 4.43 -10.24
N GLU A 93 15.52 3.10 -10.32
CA GLU A 93 14.49 2.18 -9.84
C GLU A 93 14.10 2.47 -8.39
N GLU A 94 15.08 2.48 -7.48
CA GLU A 94 14.82 2.66 -6.06
C GLU A 94 14.15 4.01 -5.79
N ARG A 95 14.58 5.07 -6.49
CA ARG A 95 13.93 6.40 -6.40
C ARG A 95 12.48 6.39 -6.88
N VAL A 96 12.16 5.61 -7.90
CA VAL A 96 10.78 5.46 -8.40
C VAL A 96 9.95 4.67 -7.39
N VAL A 97 10.46 3.58 -6.83
CA VAL A 97 9.80 2.82 -5.76
C VAL A 97 9.54 3.70 -4.53
N ILE A 98 10.54 4.45 -4.05
CA ILE A 98 10.40 5.41 -2.95
C ILE A 98 9.29 6.42 -3.25
N SER A 99 9.24 6.95 -4.47
CA SER A 99 8.23 7.93 -4.88
C SER A 99 6.83 7.32 -4.90
N GLY A 100 6.70 6.08 -5.38
CA GLY A 100 5.46 5.32 -5.34
C GLY A 100 4.97 5.11 -3.90
N ASN A 101 5.85 4.69 -3.00
CA ASN A 101 5.54 4.51 -1.58
C ASN A 101 5.10 5.83 -0.91
N TRP A 102 5.75 6.95 -1.23
CA TRP A 102 5.30 8.26 -0.72
C TRP A 102 3.92 8.68 -1.25
N LEU A 103 3.62 8.40 -2.52
CA LEU A 103 2.29 8.64 -3.06
C LEU A 103 1.24 7.77 -2.35
N GLN A 104 1.52 6.48 -2.13
CA GLN A 104 0.62 5.63 -1.38
C GLN A 104 0.36 6.17 0.03
N ALA A 105 1.42 6.57 0.75
CA ALA A 105 1.29 7.16 2.07
C ALA A 105 0.41 8.42 2.07
N LEU A 106 0.61 9.32 1.09
CA LEU A 106 -0.23 10.49 0.89
C LEU A 106 -1.69 10.10 0.66
N GLY A 107 -1.95 9.13 -0.21
CA GLY A 107 -3.28 8.63 -0.51
C GLY A 107 -3.98 8.06 0.74
N SER A 108 -3.26 7.28 1.56
CA SER A 108 -3.79 6.74 2.81
C SER A 108 -4.22 7.85 3.78
N PHE A 109 -3.45 8.94 3.89
CA PHE A 109 -3.81 10.06 4.77
C PHE A 109 -4.91 10.96 4.19
N VAL A 110 -4.90 11.22 2.88
CA VAL A 110 -5.95 12.00 2.20
C VAL A 110 -7.31 11.30 2.30
N GLY A 111 -7.32 9.97 2.26
CA GLY A 111 -8.55 9.17 2.35
C GLY A 111 -9.18 9.09 3.74
N LEU A 112 -8.54 9.63 4.78
CA LEU A 112 -9.10 9.62 6.13
C LEU A 112 -10.34 10.52 6.24
N ASP A 113 -11.30 10.07 7.06
CA ASP A 113 -12.48 10.87 7.39
C ASP A 113 -12.17 11.83 8.55
N TYR A 114 -12.20 13.13 8.26
CA TYR A 114 -11.95 14.20 9.23
C TYR A 114 -13.22 14.94 9.68
N THR A 115 -14.41 14.41 9.39
CA THR A 115 -15.69 15.07 9.70
C THR A 115 -16.01 15.16 11.19
N GLY A 116 -15.20 14.52 12.05
CA GLY A 116 -15.43 14.44 13.49
C GLY A 116 -16.51 13.42 13.87
N ASN A 117 -16.82 12.49 12.98
CA ASN A 117 -17.75 11.40 13.25
C ASN A 117 -17.13 10.39 14.22
N GLU A 118 -17.72 10.26 15.41
CA GLU A 118 -17.26 9.35 16.48
C GLU A 118 -17.80 7.91 16.32
N ASN A 119 -18.42 7.58 15.19
CA ASN A 119 -18.81 6.20 14.89
C ASN A 119 -17.57 5.30 14.90
N ILE A 120 -17.67 4.17 15.62
CA ILE A 120 -16.60 3.19 15.76
C ILE A 120 -16.10 2.69 14.39
N SER A 121 -16.97 2.48 13.41
CA SER A 121 -16.54 2.01 12.08
C SER A 121 -15.70 3.06 11.34
N VAL A 122 -16.00 4.35 11.54
CA VAL A 122 -15.19 5.45 10.99
C VAL A 122 -13.82 5.51 11.67
N LEU A 123 -13.78 5.35 13.00
CA LEU A 123 -12.52 5.32 13.75
C LEU A 123 -11.65 4.13 13.33
N GLU A 124 -12.23 2.93 13.20
CA GLU A 124 -11.53 1.72 12.77
C GLU A 124 -11.04 1.83 11.32
N SER A 125 -11.87 2.38 10.41
CA SER A 125 -11.47 2.68 9.03
C SER A 125 -10.27 3.62 9.00
N ASN A 126 -10.31 4.70 9.80
CA ASN A 126 -9.20 5.64 9.91
C ASN A 126 -7.93 5.00 10.50
N LEU A 127 -8.06 4.13 11.50
CA LEU A 127 -6.92 3.37 12.03
C LEU A 127 -6.26 2.51 10.94
N GLY A 128 -7.07 1.82 10.13
CA GLY A 128 -6.58 1.06 8.98
C GLY A 128 -5.82 1.94 7.97
N GLY A 129 -6.36 3.10 7.64
CA GLY A 129 -5.71 4.09 6.76
C GLY A 129 -4.42 4.67 7.35
N ILE A 130 -4.39 4.99 8.64
CA ILE A 130 -3.19 5.49 9.33
C ILE A 130 -2.07 4.46 9.31
N LEU A 131 -2.38 3.19 9.61
CA LEU A 131 -1.40 2.11 9.57
C LEU A 131 -0.86 1.90 8.15
N GLN A 132 -1.71 1.94 7.12
CA GLN A 132 -1.27 1.92 5.72
C GLN A 132 -0.33 3.09 5.40
N GLY A 133 -0.69 4.31 5.81
CA GLY A 133 0.14 5.50 5.59
C GLY A 133 1.51 5.42 6.28
N ILE A 134 1.55 4.96 7.52
CA ILE A 134 2.80 4.72 8.27
C ILE A 134 3.62 3.63 7.58
N GLY A 135 3.02 2.50 7.23
CA GLY A 135 3.71 1.39 6.59
C GLY A 135 4.35 1.78 5.26
N ASN A 136 3.62 2.50 4.41
CA ASN A 136 4.13 3.06 3.16
C ASN A 136 5.27 4.07 3.38
N SER A 137 5.15 4.92 4.39
CA SER A 137 6.22 5.86 4.76
C SER A 137 7.50 5.14 5.18
N LEU A 138 7.39 4.06 5.97
CA LEU A 138 8.54 3.25 6.39
C LEU A 138 9.17 2.49 5.20
N GLN A 139 8.37 1.99 4.26
CA GLN A 139 8.90 1.42 3.02
C GLN A 139 9.70 2.44 2.20
N ALA A 140 9.20 3.67 2.07
CA ALA A 140 9.93 4.74 1.42
C ALA A 140 11.25 5.11 2.14
N ILE A 141 11.23 5.14 3.48
CA ILE A 141 12.43 5.36 4.29
C ILE A 141 13.43 4.22 4.10
N GLY A 142 12.99 2.97 4.13
CA GLY A 142 13.84 1.80 3.89
C GLY A 142 14.54 1.86 2.53
N GLY A 143 13.84 2.29 1.48
CA GLY A 143 14.46 2.52 0.17
C GLY A 143 15.53 3.63 0.17
N ILE A 144 15.30 4.71 0.93
CA ILE A 144 16.32 5.77 1.11
C ILE A 144 17.58 5.21 1.79
N GLU A 145 17.44 4.27 2.74
CA GLU A 145 18.58 3.60 3.35
C GLU A 145 19.38 2.77 2.33
N THR A 146 18.70 2.07 1.42
CA THR A 146 19.34 1.34 0.31
C THR A 146 20.19 2.27 -0.57
N LEU A 147 19.70 3.48 -0.86
CA LEU A 147 20.45 4.51 -1.59
C LEU A 147 21.56 5.17 -0.78
N ARG A 148 21.53 5.08 0.55
CA ARG A 148 22.42 5.78 1.48
C ARG A 148 22.89 4.88 2.63
N PRO A 149 23.61 3.78 2.33
CA PRO A 149 23.92 2.74 3.30
C PRO A 149 24.81 3.20 4.48
N ASN A 150 25.50 4.33 4.34
CA ASN A 150 26.41 4.87 5.37
C ASN A 150 25.75 5.89 6.31
N LEU A 151 24.49 6.26 6.09
CA LEU A 151 23.84 7.38 6.81
C LEU A 151 22.76 6.95 7.79
N ILE A 152 22.17 5.76 7.64
CA ILE A 152 21.03 5.33 8.47
C ILE A 152 21.22 3.85 8.87
N PRO A 153 21.28 3.53 10.17
CA PRO A 153 21.65 2.19 10.65
C PRO A 153 20.49 1.19 10.73
N PHE A 154 19.25 1.54 10.36
CA PHE A 154 18.06 0.76 10.73
C PHE A 154 17.67 -0.30 9.68
N LYS A 155 18.51 -1.32 9.52
CA LYS A 155 18.23 -2.42 8.59
C LYS A 155 16.85 -3.05 8.85
N GLY A 156 16.03 -3.11 7.81
CA GLY A 156 14.72 -3.77 7.84
C GLY A 156 13.52 -2.86 8.10
N VAL A 157 13.69 -1.52 8.16
CA VAL A 157 12.56 -0.58 8.26
C VAL A 157 11.55 -0.79 7.14
N GLY A 158 12.00 -1.04 5.91
CA GLY A 158 11.10 -1.27 4.79
C GLY A 158 10.23 -2.52 4.95
N THR A 159 10.83 -3.64 5.36
CA THR A 159 10.10 -4.88 5.66
C THR A 159 9.13 -4.70 6.83
N LEU A 160 9.49 -3.97 7.87
CA LEU A 160 8.55 -3.63 8.95
C LEU A 160 7.39 -2.79 8.41
N GLY A 161 7.68 -1.83 7.54
CA GLY A 161 6.70 -0.99 6.88
C GLY A 161 5.66 -1.77 6.08
N SER A 162 6.09 -2.76 5.28
CA SER A 162 5.17 -3.57 4.47
C SER A 162 4.20 -4.39 5.32
N TRP A 163 4.65 -4.92 6.46
CA TRP A 163 3.77 -5.63 7.41
C TRP A 163 2.81 -4.71 8.16
N ILE A 164 3.25 -3.48 8.52
CA ILE A 164 2.36 -2.48 9.10
C ILE A 164 1.27 -2.07 8.10
N GLN A 165 1.63 -1.89 6.82
CA GLN A 165 0.67 -1.59 5.75
C GLN A 165 -0.33 -2.74 5.56
N ALA A 166 0.16 -3.99 5.50
CA ALA A 166 -0.68 -5.17 5.36
C ALA A 166 -1.69 -5.28 6.53
N THR A 167 -1.24 -5.00 7.77
CA THR A 167 -2.11 -4.97 8.95
C THR A 167 -3.20 -3.91 8.81
N GLY A 168 -2.83 -2.69 8.40
CA GLY A 168 -3.80 -1.62 8.15
C GLY A 168 -4.82 -1.98 7.07
N SER A 169 -4.40 -2.68 6.02
CA SER A 169 -5.27 -3.11 4.93
C SER A 169 -6.24 -4.21 5.35
N VAL A 170 -5.80 -5.13 6.22
CA VAL A 170 -6.69 -6.14 6.84
C VAL A 170 -7.77 -5.46 7.68
N ILE A 171 -7.40 -4.47 8.51
CA ILE A 171 -8.37 -3.71 9.30
C ILE A 171 -9.38 -3.00 8.39
N SER A 172 -8.91 -2.30 7.35
CA SER A 172 -9.80 -1.63 6.39
C SER A 172 -10.78 -2.59 5.71
N PHE A 173 -10.33 -3.80 5.36
CA PHE A 173 -11.22 -4.82 4.79
C PHE A 173 -12.25 -5.33 5.80
N LEU A 174 -11.82 -5.61 7.04
CA LEU A 174 -12.71 -6.11 8.09
C LEU A 174 -13.82 -5.11 8.44
N VAL A 175 -13.50 -3.81 8.46
CA VAL A 175 -14.49 -2.75 8.67
C VAL A 175 -15.50 -2.69 7.53
N GLU A 176 -15.06 -2.84 6.28
CA GLU A 176 -15.95 -2.75 5.13
C GLU A 176 -16.99 -3.89 5.10
N ILE A 177 -16.62 -5.09 5.56
CA ILE A 177 -17.53 -6.24 5.64
C ILE A 177 -18.37 -6.27 6.92
N SER A 178 -17.96 -5.58 8.00
CA SER A 178 -18.73 -5.54 9.26
C SER A 178 -19.85 -4.50 9.23
N ASP A 179 -19.76 -3.48 8.38
CA ASP A 179 -20.84 -2.54 8.06
C ASP A 179 -21.89 -3.16 7.06
N GLU A 180 -22.00 -4.49 6.98
CA GLU A 180 -23.10 -5.26 6.37
C GLU A 180 -24.26 -5.53 7.33
#